data_AF-A0A0Q9YI12-F1
#
_entry.id   AF-A0A0Q9YI12-F1
#
_cell.length_a   1.000
_cell.length_b   1.000
_cell.length_c   1.000
_cell.angle_alpha   90.00
_cell.angle_beta   90.00
_cell.angle_gamma   90.00
#
_symmetry.space_group_name_H-M   'P 1'
#
loop_
_entity.id
_entity.type
_entity.pdbx_description
1 polymer ?
#
loop_
_entity_poly.entity_id
_entity_poly.type
_entity_poly.pdbx_seq_one_letter_code
_entity_poly.pdbx_strand_id
1 'polypeptide(L)' 'MPQNPQEYIKSLIKKGFTEQWIAQRANLSQSTVNRIKVGVVQYPRWNTAKNIERIYLQFAQ' A
#
# COMPACT_ATOMS: atom_id res chain seq x y z
N MET A 1 -6.61 -11.76 -7.32
CA MET A 1 -5.40 -10.98 -7.02
C MET A 1 -5.83 -9.54 -6.82
N PRO A 2 -5.32 -8.81 -5.82
CA PRO A 2 -5.63 -7.39 -5.63
C PRO A 2 -5.25 -6.58 -6.87
N GLN A 3 -6.10 -5.63 -7.26
CA GLN A 3 -6.02 -4.92 -8.55
C GLN A 3 -5.66 -3.44 -8.42
N ASN A 4 -5.61 -2.91 -7.19
CA ASN A 4 -5.32 -1.50 -6.94
C ASN A 4 -4.51 -1.29 -5.64
N PRO A 5 -3.88 -0.11 -5.47
CA PRO A 5 -3.07 0.22 -4.28
C PRO A 5 -3.80 0.07 -2.95
N GLN A 6 -5.10 0.32 -2.92
CA GLN A 6 -5.90 0.17 -1.71
C GLN A 6 -6.01 -1.31 -1.31
N GLU A 7 -6.27 -2.20 -2.26
CA GLU A 7 -6.35 -3.64 -2.04
C GLU A 7 -5.00 -4.26 -1.68
N TYR A 8 -3.90 -3.77 -2.27
CA TYR A 8 -2.55 -4.17 -1.89
C TYR A 8 -2.27 -3.84 -0.42
N ILE A 9 -2.57 -2.61 0.02
CA ILE A 9 -2.39 -2.20 1.42
C ILE A 9 -3.26 -3.04 2.35
N LYS A 10 -4.55 -3.25 2.01
CA LYS A 10 -5.46 -4.08 2.83
C LYS A 10 -4.95 -5.53 2.96
N SER A 11 -4.41 -6.09 1.88
CA SER A 11 -3.86 -7.44 1.87
C SER A 11 -2.60 -7.55 2.75
N LEU A 12 -1.70 -6.56 2.68
CA LEU A 12 -0.53 -6.47 3.56
C LEU A 12 -0.94 -6.38 5.04
N ILE A 13 -1.92 -5.53 5.37
CA ILE A 13 -2.41 -5.42 6.75
C ILE A 13 -3.03 -6.74 7.22
N LYS A 14 -3.80 -7.43 6.37
CA LYS A 14 -4.36 -8.75 6.69
C LYS A 14 -3.29 -9.81 6.99
N LYS A 15 -2.09 -9.69 6.42
CA LYS A 15 -0.94 -10.55 6.73
C LYS A 15 -0.15 -10.12 7.99
N GLY A 16 -0.57 -9.05 8.67
CA GLY A 16 0.04 -8.59 9.93
C GLY A 16 1.04 -7.43 9.78
N PHE A 17 1.21 -6.87 8.58
CA PHE A 17 2.07 -5.70 8.39
C PHE A 17 1.37 -4.41 8.85
N THR A 18 2.13 -3.51 9.48
CA THR A 18 1.60 -2.22 9.94
C THR A 18 1.66 -1.16 8.83
N GLU A 19 0.81 -0.13 8.90
CA GLU A 19 0.86 1.00 7.96
C GLU A 19 2.21 1.70 7.94
N GLN A 20 2.85 1.84 9.11
CA GLN A 20 4.15 2.45 9.25
C GLN A 20 5.23 1.62 8.53
N TRP A 21 5.18 0.30 8.65
CA TRP A 21 6.08 -0.61 7.94
C TRP A 21 5.90 -0.48 6.42
N ILE A 22 4.64 -0.47 5.93
CA ILE A 22 4.33 -0.30 4.51
C ILE A 22 4.84 1.06 4.01
N ALA A 23 4.65 2.12 4.80
CA ALA A 23 5.08 3.47 4.47
C ALA A 23 6.61 3.57 4.33
N GLN A 24 7.35 3.03 5.30
CA GLN A 24 8.82 2.97 5.26
C GLN A 24 9.32 2.20 4.03
N ARG A 25 8.72 1.04 3.75
CA ARG A 25 9.13 0.21 2.62
C ARG A 25 8.78 0.83 1.26
N ALA A 26 7.70 1.60 1.19
CA ALA A 26 7.25 2.29 -0.03
C ALA A 26 7.90 3.66 -0.25
N ASN A 27 8.71 4.13 0.70
CA ASN A 27 9.21 5.50 0.79
C ASN A 27 8.06 6.54 0.73
N LEU A 28 7.05 6.35 1.57
CA LEU A 28 5.87 7.19 1.71
C LEU A 28 5.69 7.62 3.16
N SER A 29 4.87 8.65 3.39
CA SER A 29 4.39 8.93 4.75
C SER A 29 3.30 7.94 5.16
N GLN A 30 3.20 7.64 6.47
CA GLN A 30 2.09 6.83 6.99
C GLN A 30 0.73 7.46 6.65
N SER A 31 0.63 8.79 6.70
CA SER A 31 -0.60 9.52 6.32
C SER A 31 -1.01 9.23 4.87
N THR A 32 -0.06 9.16 3.95
CA THR A 32 -0.31 8.77 2.55
C THR A 32 -0.85 7.36 2.46
N VAL A 33 -0.26 6.40 3.18
CA VAL A 33 -0.74 5.01 3.21
C VAL A 33 -2.15 4.93 3.78
N ASN A 34 -2.43 5.61 4.89
CA ASN A 34 -3.78 5.66 5.47
C ASN A 34 -4.80 6.25 4.49
N ARG A 35 -4.49 7.37 3.82
CA ARG A 35 -5.37 8.01 2.83
C ARG A 35 -5.71 7.09 1.65
N ILE A 36 -4.74 6.31 1.16
CA ILE A 36 -4.99 5.30 0.11
C ILE A 36 -5.84 4.15 0.67
N LYS A 37 -5.50 3.63 1.86
CA LYS A 37 -6.23 2.55 2.54
C LYS A 37 -7.71 2.88 2.72
N VAL A 38 -8.05 4.09 3.18
CA VAL A 38 -9.44 4.53 3.39
C VAL A 38 -10.14 5.00 2.12
N GLY A 39 -9.45 5.04 0.98
CA GLY A 39 -10.04 5.41 -0.32
C GLY A 39 -10.17 6.91 -0.58
N VAL A 40 -9.55 7.77 0.24
CA VAL A 40 -9.49 9.23 -0.01
C VAL A 40 -8.67 9.54 -1.26
N VAL A 41 -7.63 8.74 -1.52
CA VAL A 41 -6.84 8.82 -2.76
C VAL A 41 -7.23 7.66 -3.66
N GLN A 42 -8.13 7.91 -4.62
CA GLN A 42 -8.55 6.92 -5.60
C GLN A 42 -7.46 6.64 -6.65
N TYR A 43 -6.72 7.68 -7.05
CA TYR A 43 -5.69 7.60 -8.09
C TYR A 43 -4.35 8.14 -7.56
N PRO A 44 -3.60 7.34 -6.77
CA PRO A 44 -2.27 7.74 -6.36
C PRO A 44 -1.35 7.84 -7.59
N ARG A 45 -0.29 8.66 -7.50
CA ARG A 45 0.70 8.78 -8.57
C ARG A 45 1.22 7.40 -8.95
N TRP A 46 1.51 7.20 -10.25
CA TRP A 46 1.96 5.91 -10.77
C TRP A 46 3.13 5.30 -9.97
N ASN A 47 4.12 6.10 -9.59
CA ASN A 47 5.26 5.63 -8.79
C ASN A 47 4.84 5.13 -7.39
N THR A 48 3.89 5.81 -6.75
CA THR A 48 3.32 5.39 -5.47
C THR A 48 2.58 4.06 -5.61
N ALA A 49 1.72 3.94 -6.62
CA ALA A 49 1.00 2.70 -6.90
C ALA A 49 1.97 1.52 -7.12
N LYS A 50 3.00 1.73 -7.96
CA LYS A 50 4.02 0.72 -8.29
C LYS A 50 4.89 0.31 -7.10
N ASN A 51 5.24 1.25 -6.22
CA ASN A 51 5.98 0.93 -5.00
C ASN A 51 5.15 0.03 -4.06
N ILE A 52 3.87 0.34 -3.88
CA ILE A 52 2.96 -0.46 -3.05
C ILE A 52 2.76 -1.86 -3.65
N GLU A 53 2.55 -1.94 -4.97
CA GLU A 53 2.41 -3.21 -5.69
C GLU A 53 3.65 -4.10 -5.50
N ARG A 54 4.87 -3.56 -5.68
CA ARG A 54 6.12 -4.31 -5.47
C ARG A 54 6.23 -4.91 -4.07
N ILE A 55 5.84 -4.14 -3.04
CA ILE A 55 5.85 -4.62 -1.66
C ILE A 55 4.85 -5.76 -1.48
N TYR A 56 3.65 -5.60 -2.03
CA TYR A 56 2.64 -6.66 -2.00
C TYR A 56 3.16 -7.94 -2.66
N LEU A 57 3.76 -7.85 -3.85
CA LEU A 57 4.31 -9.03 -4.55
C LEU A 57 5.46 -9.69 -3.78
N GLN A 58 6.29 -8.91 -3.08
CA GLN A 58 7.43 -9.44 -2.35
C GLN A 58 7.06 -10.09 -1.01
N PHE A 59 6.04 -9.60 -0.31
CA PHE A 59 5.75 -9.98 1.08
C PHE A 59 4.36 -10.56 1.31
N ALA A 60 3.43 -10.36 0.36
CA ALA A 60 2.04 -10.72 0.51
C ALA A 60 1.43 -11.53 -0.64
N GLN A 61 2.20 -11.89 -1.66
CA GLN A 61 1.82 -12.96 -2.58
C GLN A 61 1.85 -14.33 -1.90
#